data_AF-A0A955JAN8-F1
#
_entry.id   AF-A0A955JAN8-F1
#
_cell.length_a   1.000
_cell.length_b   1.000
_cell.length_c   1.000
_cell.angle_alpha   90.00
_cell.angle_beta   90.00
_cell.angle_gamma   90.00
#
_symmetry.space_group_name_H-M   'P 1'
#
loop_
_entity.id
_entity.type
_entity.pdbx_description
1 polymer ?
#
loop_
_entity_poly.entity_id
_entity_poly.type
_entity_poly.pdbx_seq_one_letter_code
_entity_poly.pdbx_strand_id
1 'polypeptide(L)'
;MSPLHRSLSVLGAAWLVLAAVTADALAGENINLRLESVEVRQQRERDGDRPYFVMLQFRSRIATAGSTEVRMLDFEPHDWVSKPEYRAGLGAGEHMRTGQRAAIPWWMGELQWRDVNVVDIASGGLAAAAQTELLGAVILSLDNNNTPPHVIREVLERARRIVHDVLVDQVERSRALVPLLNGNTAQLQAAIAARATQTARRIVSGFDVARLLFQLTVGSTFNPDQVTGVHVLLMPTATGLATTDVSQQLSGLPAGPVTARFYSVPPGDRRETWTFAGSGARYQVVARIDRDNNTGLTRAERLQVRVRTGEDDLRRGSRVTAEVQLRNGRLVSVPLMAGAVPNRDARHGGMITLPAGTRLDDIATFRIRFHADGGGFTTGPDKWKMDAIQVLYGGERLLMAAGAGRELKLFTQRQSTWEVSFEPRGAPHLAIPPIRFKPSHADALTGGR
;
A
#
# COMPACT_ATOMS: atom_id res chain seq x y z
N MET A 1 -57.50 -20.53 24.85
CA MET A 1 -56.12 -21.00 25.06
C MET A 1 -55.46 -21.16 23.69
N SER A 2 -54.68 -20.18 23.24
CA SER A 2 -54.05 -20.18 21.90
C SER A 2 -52.51 -20.21 22.01
N PRO A 3 -51.81 -21.01 21.19
CA PRO A 3 -50.36 -21.11 21.20
C PRO A 3 -49.76 -20.18 20.15
N LEU A 4 -49.67 -18.87 20.44
CA LEU A 4 -49.07 -17.89 19.51
C LEU A 4 -48.00 -16.98 20.11
N HIS A 5 -47.59 -17.19 21.37
CA HIS A 5 -46.65 -16.30 22.07
C HIS A 5 -45.24 -16.87 22.36
N ARG A 6 -44.83 -18.00 21.76
CA ARG A 6 -43.52 -18.62 22.07
C ARG A 6 -42.38 -18.37 21.07
N SER A 7 -42.58 -17.57 20.03
CA SER A 7 -41.58 -17.45 18.95
C SER A 7 -40.72 -16.18 18.95
N LEU A 8 -40.95 -15.23 19.87
CA LEU A 8 -40.28 -13.93 19.88
C LEU A 8 -39.11 -13.81 20.89
N SER A 9 -38.95 -14.75 21.81
CA SER A 9 -37.93 -14.70 22.87
C SER A 9 -36.58 -15.34 22.48
N VAL A 10 -36.50 -16.10 21.39
CA VAL A 10 -35.24 -16.73 20.93
C VAL A 10 -34.35 -15.74 20.16
N LEU A 11 -34.93 -14.73 19.50
CA LEU A 11 -34.17 -13.71 18.76
C LEU A 11 -33.53 -12.65 19.66
N GLY A 12 -34.09 -12.40 20.86
CA GLY A 12 -33.54 -11.44 21.82
C GLY A 12 -32.31 -11.96 22.60
N ALA A 13 -32.22 -13.27 22.82
CA ALA A 13 -31.11 -13.87 23.57
C ALA A 13 -29.80 -13.94 22.76
N ALA A 14 -29.88 -14.03 21.43
CA ALA A 14 -28.70 -14.05 20.55
C ALA A 14 -27.93 -12.71 20.53
N TRP A 15 -28.61 -11.59 20.82
CA TRP A 15 -27.96 -10.27 20.89
C TRP A 15 -27.24 -10.01 22.22
N LEU A 16 -27.63 -10.66 23.31
CA LEU A 16 -27.08 -10.38 24.65
C LEU A 16 -25.80 -11.16 24.99
N VAL A 17 -25.46 -12.23 24.25
CA VAL A 17 -24.22 -13.00 24.46
C VAL A 17 -22.99 -12.32 23.81
N LEU A 18 -23.18 -11.23 23.07
CA LEU A 18 -22.08 -10.51 22.39
C LEU A 18 -21.23 -9.62 23.32
N ALA A 19 -21.62 -9.41 24.58
CA ALA A 19 -21.03 -8.38 25.45
C ALA A 19 -19.85 -8.85 26.33
N ALA A 20 -19.44 -10.12 26.27
CA ALA A 20 -18.35 -10.65 27.10
C ALA A 20 -17.29 -11.36 26.26
N VAL A 21 -16.68 -10.64 25.32
CA VAL A 21 -15.37 -11.02 24.75
C VAL A 21 -14.34 -10.12 25.41
N THR A 22 -13.42 -10.75 26.11
CA THR A 22 -12.37 -10.18 26.97
C THR A 22 -11.56 -9.09 26.27
N ALA A 23 -11.33 -7.99 26.97
CA ALA A 23 -10.61 -6.80 26.52
C ALA A 23 -9.11 -7.00 26.22
N ASP A 24 -8.57 -8.23 26.36
CA ASP A 24 -7.16 -8.56 26.07
C ASP A 24 -6.88 -8.89 24.59
N ALA A 25 -7.88 -8.79 23.69
CA ALA A 25 -7.75 -9.11 22.26
C ALA A 25 -7.35 -7.94 21.35
N LEU A 26 -6.95 -6.77 21.88
CA LEU A 26 -7.09 -5.49 21.18
C LEU A 26 -5.83 -4.90 20.56
N ALA A 27 -4.96 -5.72 19.98
CA ALA A 27 -4.09 -5.23 18.91
C ALA A 27 -4.40 -6.05 17.66
N GLY A 28 -5.27 -5.50 16.80
CA GLY A 28 -5.55 -6.10 15.51
C GLY A 28 -4.25 -6.24 14.71
N GLU A 29 -4.17 -7.30 13.94
CA GLU A 29 -2.95 -7.66 13.24
C GLU A 29 -2.85 -6.92 11.91
N ASN A 30 -1.63 -6.79 11.39
CA ASN A 30 -1.42 -6.29 10.04
C ASN A 30 -1.16 -7.48 9.11
N ILE A 31 -1.88 -7.50 8.00
CA ILE A 31 -1.65 -8.45 6.91
C ILE A 31 -1.17 -7.63 5.72
N ASN A 32 -0.06 -8.02 5.14
CA ASN A 32 0.51 -7.39 3.96
C ASN A 32 0.50 -8.37 2.79
N LEU A 33 0.20 -7.88 1.59
CA LEU A 33 0.44 -8.57 0.34
C LEU A 33 1.42 -7.72 -0.46
N ARG A 34 2.51 -8.32 -0.94
CA ARG A 34 3.52 -7.68 -1.78
C ARG A 34 3.79 -8.50 -3.04
N LEU A 35 3.59 -7.90 -4.20
CA LEU A 35 4.15 -8.37 -5.46
C LEU A 35 5.61 -7.92 -5.50
N GLU A 36 6.54 -8.87 -5.40
CA GLU A 36 7.97 -8.56 -5.26
C GLU A 36 8.67 -8.41 -6.61
N SER A 37 8.32 -9.26 -7.56
CA SER A 37 8.96 -9.26 -8.88
C SER A 37 8.08 -9.87 -9.95
N VAL A 38 8.26 -9.42 -11.19
CA VAL A 38 7.65 -10.01 -12.39
C VAL A 38 8.75 -10.55 -13.31
N GLU A 39 8.51 -11.72 -13.89
CA GLU A 39 9.30 -12.32 -14.96
C GLU A 39 8.43 -12.54 -16.20
N VAL A 40 8.88 -12.08 -17.36
CA VAL A 40 8.21 -12.34 -18.63
C VAL A 40 8.58 -13.74 -19.11
N ARG A 41 7.64 -14.69 -19.05
CA ARG A 41 7.83 -16.06 -19.54
C ARG A 41 7.50 -16.20 -21.02
N GLN A 42 6.60 -15.37 -21.51
CA GLN A 42 6.24 -15.26 -22.92
C GLN A 42 5.85 -13.81 -23.16
N GLN A 43 6.60 -13.13 -24.03
CA GLN A 43 6.23 -11.78 -24.47
C GLN A 43 5.20 -11.84 -25.59
N ARG A 44 4.30 -10.86 -25.65
CA ARG A 44 3.34 -10.67 -26.72
C ARG A 44 3.95 -9.86 -27.87
N GLU A 45 4.63 -8.76 -27.55
CA GLU A 45 5.16 -7.87 -28.58
C GLU A 45 6.56 -8.28 -29.02
N ARG A 46 6.94 -7.90 -30.26
CA ARG A 46 8.26 -8.21 -30.80
C ARG A 46 9.39 -7.58 -29.99
N ASP A 47 9.17 -6.37 -29.50
CA ASP A 47 10.20 -5.59 -28.80
C ASP A 47 10.26 -5.89 -27.29
N GLY A 48 9.28 -6.63 -26.78
CA GLY A 48 9.09 -6.99 -25.37
C GLY A 48 7.80 -6.39 -24.81
N ASP A 49 7.44 -6.78 -23.60
CA ASP A 49 6.21 -6.33 -22.96
C ASP A 49 6.48 -5.26 -21.89
N ARG A 50 5.45 -4.51 -21.50
CA ARG A 50 5.50 -3.54 -20.40
C ARG A 50 4.47 -3.94 -19.32
N PRO A 51 4.76 -5.01 -18.55
CA PRO A 51 3.82 -5.53 -17.57
C PRO A 51 3.59 -4.50 -16.46
N TYR A 52 2.35 -4.23 -16.10
CA TYR A 52 1.99 -3.48 -14.91
C TYR A 52 0.78 -4.09 -14.22
N PHE A 53 0.60 -3.74 -12.95
CA PHE A 53 -0.42 -4.31 -12.09
C PHE A 53 -1.28 -3.21 -11.50
N VAL A 54 -2.57 -3.46 -11.48
CA VAL A 54 -3.56 -2.62 -10.79
C VAL A 54 -4.33 -3.50 -9.82
N MET A 55 -4.59 -2.95 -8.63
CA MET A 55 -5.12 -3.74 -7.53
C MET A 55 -6.36 -3.10 -6.94
N LEU A 56 -7.34 -3.94 -6.63
CA LEU A 56 -8.46 -3.59 -5.78
C LEU A 56 -8.25 -4.32 -4.46
N GLN A 57 -8.13 -3.56 -3.37
CA GLN A 57 -8.13 -4.09 -2.02
C GLN A 57 -9.57 -4.13 -1.50
N PHE A 58 -9.97 -5.20 -0.83
CA PHE A 58 -11.24 -5.24 -0.14
C PHE A 58 -11.18 -5.89 1.24
N ARG A 59 -12.17 -5.54 2.06
CA ARG A 59 -12.54 -6.24 3.30
C ARG A 59 -14.05 -6.21 3.44
N SER A 60 -14.65 -7.25 4.00
CA SER A 60 -16.07 -7.31 4.31
C SER A 60 -16.29 -8.22 5.51
N ARG A 61 -17.18 -7.87 6.44
CA ARG A 61 -17.49 -8.70 7.60
C ARG A 61 -18.76 -9.50 7.36
N ILE A 62 -18.69 -10.78 7.67
CA ILE A 62 -19.80 -11.70 7.52
C ILE A 62 -21.02 -11.18 8.30
N ALA A 63 -22.19 -11.20 7.65
CA ALA A 63 -23.48 -10.85 8.26
C ALA A 63 -23.53 -9.45 8.92
N THR A 64 -22.62 -8.54 8.53
CA THR A 64 -22.53 -7.19 9.10
C THR A 64 -22.80 -6.15 8.03
N ALA A 65 -23.96 -5.51 8.08
CA ALA A 65 -24.36 -4.51 7.09
C ALA A 65 -23.41 -3.30 7.08
N GLY A 66 -23.02 -2.86 5.88
CA GLY A 66 -22.16 -1.67 5.71
C GLY A 66 -20.71 -1.88 6.14
N SER A 67 -20.25 -3.13 6.24
CA SER A 67 -18.86 -3.47 6.61
C SER A 67 -17.93 -3.61 5.41
N THR A 68 -18.47 -3.62 4.19
CA THR A 68 -17.75 -3.82 2.95
C THR A 68 -17.06 -2.55 2.55
N GLU A 69 -15.75 -2.67 2.37
CA GLU A 69 -14.91 -1.64 1.84
C GLU A 69 -14.13 -2.21 0.66
N VAL A 70 -14.13 -1.47 -0.45
CA VAL A 70 -13.33 -1.78 -1.63
C VAL A 70 -12.58 -0.53 -2.05
N ARG A 71 -11.25 -0.57 -1.94
CA ARG A 71 -10.34 0.50 -2.31
C ARG A 71 -9.64 0.14 -3.62
N MET A 72 -9.52 1.13 -4.49
CA MET A 72 -8.73 1.03 -5.71
C MET A 72 -7.35 1.59 -5.44
N LEU A 73 -6.31 0.85 -5.81
CA LEU A 73 -4.93 1.26 -5.74
C LEU A 73 -4.39 1.30 -7.17
N ASP A 74 -4.44 2.52 -7.71
CA ASP A 74 -4.00 2.90 -9.04
C ASP A 74 -3.01 4.06 -8.88
N PHE A 75 -1.75 3.79 -9.18
CA PHE A 75 -0.67 4.77 -9.07
C PHE A 75 0.04 4.89 -10.41
N GLU A 76 0.19 6.13 -10.86
CA GLU A 76 1.04 6.45 -12.00
C GLU A 76 2.52 6.48 -11.58
N PRO A 77 3.45 6.12 -12.49
CA PRO A 77 3.25 5.85 -13.92
C PRO A 77 2.99 4.36 -14.24
N HIS A 78 2.04 4.06 -15.13
CA HIS A 78 1.83 2.70 -15.65
C HIS A 78 2.99 2.20 -16.52
N ASP A 79 3.78 3.12 -17.09
CA ASP A 79 5.05 2.81 -17.77
C ASP A 79 6.24 2.88 -16.80
N TRP A 80 6.23 2.05 -15.78
CA TRP A 80 7.32 2.00 -14.80
C TRP A 80 8.58 1.32 -15.35
N VAL A 81 8.43 0.34 -16.25
CA VAL A 81 9.54 -0.33 -16.91
C VAL A 81 10.37 0.65 -17.73
N SER A 82 9.76 1.71 -18.28
CA SER A 82 10.53 2.75 -18.95
C SER A 82 11.34 3.65 -18.00
N LYS A 83 11.16 3.60 -16.68
CA LYS A 83 11.83 4.55 -15.78
C LYS A 83 13.23 4.06 -15.38
N PRO A 84 14.29 4.87 -15.54
CA PRO A 84 15.67 4.47 -15.24
C PRO A 84 15.86 3.86 -13.84
N GLU A 85 15.12 4.34 -12.84
CA GLU A 85 15.17 3.87 -11.46
C GLU A 85 14.66 2.44 -11.26
N TYR A 86 13.86 1.90 -12.18
CA TYR A 86 13.31 0.54 -12.11
C TYR A 86 13.90 -0.39 -13.18
N ARG A 87 14.71 0.13 -14.12
CA ARG A 87 15.38 -0.63 -15.19
C ARG A 87 16.63 -1.40 -14.75
N ALA A 88 17.01 -1.37 -13.47
CA ALA A 88 18.21 -2.05 -13.00
C ALA A 88 18.18 -3.56 -13.38
N GLY A 89 19.04 -3.97 -14.30
CA GLY A 89 19.13 -5.34 -14.81
C GLY A 89 18.35 -5.67 -16.09
N LEU A 90 17.55 -4.74 -16.64
CA LEU A 90 16.79 -4.94 -17.88
C LEU A 90 17.52 -4.52 -19.17
N GLY A 91 18.63 -3.77 -19.02
CA GLY A 91 19.35 -3.15 -20.14
C GLY A 91 18.77 -1.79 -20.53
N ALA A 92 19.19 -1.26 -21.68
CA ALA A 92 18.76 0.06 -22.17
C ALA A 92 17.32 0.07 -22.76
N GLY A 93 16.67 -1.10 -22.86
CA GLY A 93 15.33 -1.22 -23.44
C GLY A 93 14.23 -0.65 -22.55
N GLU A 94 13.12 -0.25 -23.16
CA GLU A 94 11.90 0.21 -22.47
C GLU A 94 10.89 -0.92 -22.21
N HIS A 95 11.23 -2.13 -22.66
CA HIS A 95 10.37 -3.29 -22.67
C HIS A 95 11.09 -4.48 -22.04
N MET A 96 10.33 -5.34 -21.35
CA MET A 96 10.78 -6.59 -20.79
C MET A 96 10.65 -7.72 -21.81
N ARG A 97 11.78 -8.32 -22.18
CA ARG A 97 11.83 -9.49 -23.07
C ARG A 97 11.64 -10.79 -22.30
N THR A 98 11.32 -11.84 -23.02
CA THR A 98 11.22 -13.21 -22.48
C THR A 98 12.49 -13.59 -21.71
N GLY A 99 12.30 -14.11 -20.49
CA GLY A 99 13.36 -14.47 -19.54
C GLY A 99 13.83 -13.30 -18.65
N GLN A 100 13.45 -12.06 -18.94
CA GLN A 100 13.81 -10.92 -18.10
C GLN A 100 12.92 -10.86 -16.86
N ARG A 101 13.54 -10.43 -15.75
CA ARG A 101 12.90 -10.26 -14.45
C ARG A 101 13.17 -8.86 -13.92
N ALA A 102 12.16 -8.26 -13.32
CA ALA A 102 12.24 -6.94 -12.68
C ALA A 102 11.57 -6.97 -11.31
N ALA A 103 12.08 -6.16 -10.37
CA ALA A 103 11.42 -5.94 -9.09
C ALA A 103 10.19 -5.05 -9.29
N ILE A 104 9.04 -5.46 -8.76
CA ILE A 104 7.82 -4.64 -8.84
C ILE A 104 7.92 -3.53 -7.80
N PRO A 105 7.71 -2.25 -8.17
CA PRO A 105 7.73 -1.16 -7.20
C PRO A 105 6.64 -1.33 -6.14
N TRP A 106 6.96 -0.99 -4.89
CA TRP A 106 6.03 -1.14 -3.75
C TRP A 106 4.68 -0.46 -4.00
N TRP A 107 4.67 0.72 -4.62
CA TRP A 107 3.44 1.49 -4.89
C TRP A 107 2.49 0.78 -5.86
N MET A 108 2.98 -0.19 -6.64
CA MET A 108 2.19 -0.99 -7.58
C MET A 108 1.86 -2.37 -7.05
N GLY A 109 2.70 -2.90 -6.16
CA GLY A 109 2.65 -4.29 -5.73
C GLY A 109 2.21 -4.50 -4.29
N GLU A 110 2.02 -3.46 -3.48
CA GLU A 110 1.82 -3.59 -2.04
C GLU A 110 0.40 -3.22 -1.59
N LEU A 111 -0.22 -4.11 -0.80
CA LEU A 111 -1.48 -3.93 -0.10
C LEU A 111 -1.29 -4.19 1.38
N GLN A 112 -1.99 -3.44 2.22
CA GLN A 112 -1.96 -3.63 3.67
C GLN A 112 -3.36 -3.56 4.27
N TRP A 113 -3.77 -4.63 4.95
CA TRP A 113 -4.94 -4.65 5.83
C TRP A 113 -4.48 -4.44 7.27
N ARG A 114 -5.12 -3.50 7.96
CA ARG A 114 -4.82 -3.17 9.35
C ARG A 114 -5.96 -3.50 10.27
N ASP A 115 -5.59 -3.63 11.54
CA ASP A 115 -6.51 -3.92 12.64
C ASP A 115 -7.34 -5.16 12.30
N VAL A 116 -6.68 -6.17 11.72
CA VAL A 116 -7.32 -7.41 11.30
C VAL A 116 -7.59 -8.24 12.54
N ASN A 117 -8.86 -8.53 12.79
CA ASN A 117 -9.25 -9.48 13.83
C ASN A 117 -9.16 -10.90 13.27
N VAL A 118 -8.10 -11.61 13.62
CA VAL A 118 -7.97 -13.03 13.31
C VAL A 118 -8.64 -13.85 14.40
N VAL A 119 -9.63 -14.62 13.99
CA VAL A 119 -10.55 -15.31 14.87
C VAL A 119 -10.26 -16.79 14.89
N ASP A 120 -10.21 -17.38 16.08
CA ASP A 120 -10.21 -18.83 16.22
C ASP A 120 -11.64 -19.38 16.36
N ILE A 121 -12.13 -20.01 15.29
CA ILE A 121 -13.46 -20.62 15.27
C ILE A 121 -13.55 -21.78 16.26
N ALA A 122 -12.45 -22.49 16.51
CA ALA A 122 -12.46 -23.66 17.38
C ALA A 122 -12.75 -23.30 18.83
N SER A 123 -12.22 -22.17 19.30
CA SER A 123 -12.45 -21.67 20.67
C SER A 123 -13.67 -20.76 20.80
N GLY A 124 -13.94 -19.88 19.82
CA GLY A 124 -15.04 -18.91 19.91
C GLY A 124 -16.37 -19.35 19.28
N GLY A 125 -16.39 -20.51 18.62
CA GLY A 125 -17.58 -21.09 18.00
C GLY A 125 -18.29 -20.11 17.07
N LEU A 126 -19.58 -19.89 17.33
CA LEU A 126 -20.42 -19.04 16.49
C LEU A 126 -20.10 -17.55 16.61
N ALA A 127 -19.81 -17.05 17.82
CA ALA A 127 -19.50 -15.63 18.02
C ALA A 127 -18.23 -15.25 17.25
N ALA A 128 -17.24 -16.14 17.25
CA ALA A 128 -16.08 -16.09 16.38
C ALA A 128 -16.47 -16.05 14.88
N ALA A 129 -17.28 -17.00 14.43
CA ALA A 129 -17.70 -17.06 13.02
C ALA A 129 -18.38 -15.76 12.54
N ALA A 130 -19.18 -15.11 13.40
CA ALA A 130 -19.82 -13.82 13.09
C ALA A 130 -18.85 -12.63 13.02
N GLN A 131 -17.70 -12.72 13.70
CA GLN A 131 -16.64 -11.70 13.65
C GLN A 131 -15.65 -11.93 12.51
N THR A 132 -15.75 -13.04 11.78
CA THR A 132 -14.85 -13.35 10.68
C THR A 132 -15.01 -12.34 9.56
N GLU A 133 -13.88 -11.77 9.14
CA GLU A 133 -13.79 -10.88 8.00
C GLU A 133 -13.29 -11.66 6.78
N LEU A 134 -13.71 -11.22 5.60
CA LEU A 134 -13.18 -11.68 4.33
C LEU A 134 -12.32 -10.55 3.77
N LEU A 135 -11.01 -10.70 3.91
CA LEU A 135 -10.03 -9.83 3.26
C LEU A 135 -9.75 -10.36 1.86
N GLY A 136 -9.30 -9.49 0.97
CA GLY A 136 -8.82 -9.97 -0.31
C GLY A 136 -8.44 -8.88 -1.27
N ALA A 137 -7.92 -9.32 -2.41
CA ALA A 137 -7.47 -8.45 -3.48
C ALA A 137 -7.93 -8.98 -4.83
N VAL A 138 -8.27 -8.06 -5.75
CA VAL A 138 -8.30 -8.37 -7.18
C VAL A 138 -7.09 -7.72 -7.80
N ILE A 139 -6.27 -8.50 -8.48
CA ILE A 139 -5.06 -8.04 -9.15
C ILE A 139 -5.27 -8.26 -10.64
N LEU A 140 -5.28 -7.17 -11.41
CA LEU A 140 -5.29 -7.24 -12.86
C LEU A 140 -3.87 -7.01 -13.35
N SER A 141 -3.42 -7.91 -14.21
CA SER A 141 -2.17 -7.81 -14.93
C SER A 141 -2.47 -7.29 -16.33
N LEU A 142 -1.76 -6.24 -16.72
CA LEU A 142 -1.94 -5.52 -17.97
C LEU A 142 -0.59 -5.38 -18.66
N ASP A 143 -0.60 -5.42 -19.98
CA ASP A 143 0.52 -5.03 -20.82
C ASP A 143 0.27 -3.63 -21.34
N ASN A 144 1.11 -2.67 -20.92
CA ASN A 144 0.91 -1.26 -21.22
C ASN A 144 1.16 -0.97 -22.71
N ASN A 145 0.20 -0.31 -23.35
CA ASN A 145 0.21 0.16 -24.72
C ASN A 145 -0.11 1.67 -24.85
N ASN A 146 0.11 2.41 -23.76
CA ASN A 146 -0.17 3.83 -23.62
C ASN A 146 -1.68 4.15 -23.56
N THR A 147 -2.49 3.26 -22.98
CA THR A 147 -3.88 3.61 -22.67
C THR A 147 -3.92 4.81 -21.71
N PRO A 148 -4.74 5.84 -21.98
CA PRO A 148 -4.84 6.97 -21.07
C PRO A 148 -5.25 6.54 -19.65
N PRO A 149 -4.61 7.05 -18.58
CA PRO A 149 -4.89 6.62 -17.21
C PRO A 149 -6.36 6.73 -16.79
N HIS A 150 -7.11 7.71 -17.33
CA HIS A 150 -8.53 7.88 -17.02
C HIS A 150 -9.40 6.72 -17.53
N VAL A 151 -9.05 6.10 -18.68
CA VAL A 151 -9.78 4.94 -19.23
C VAL A 151 -9.57 3.72 -18.33
N ILE A 152 -8.33 3.50 -17.88
CA ILE A 152 -8.00 2.43 -16.92
C ILE A 152 -8.77 2.64 -15.61
N ARG A 153 -8.84 3.89 -15.13
CA ARG A 153 -9.59 4.23 -13.92
C ARG A 153 -11.09 3.95 -14.03
N GLU A 154 -11.72 4.24 -15.17
CA GLU A 154 -13.13 3.91 -15.38
C GLU A 154 -13.39 2.40 -15.35
N VAL A 155 -12.50 1.62 -15.95
CA VAL A 155 -12.51 0.16 -15.92
C VAL A 155 -12.38 -0.34 -14.48
N LEU A 156 -11.44 0.21 -13.71
CA LEU A 156 -11.23 -0.15 -12.32
C LEU A 156 -12.39 0.26 -11.41
N GLU A 157 -13.04 1.40 -11.65
CA GLU A 157 -14.24 1.79 -10.91
C GLU A 157 -15.41 0.85 -11.16
N ARG A 158 -15.58 0.35 -12.39
CA ARG A 158 -16.55 -0.71 -12.66
C ARG A 158 -16.19 -1.99 -11.92
N ALA A 159 -14.94 -2.43 -11.99
CA ALA A 159 -14.44 -3.60 -11.28
C ALA A 159 -14.69 -3.49 -9.77
N ARG A 160 -14.40 -2.32 -9.20
CA ARG A 160 -14.64 -1.98 -7.78
C ARG A 160 -16.10 -2.13 -7.40
N ARG A 161 -17.03 -1.62 -8.22
CA ARG A 161 -18.48 -1.79 -8.00
C ARG A 161 -18.91 -3.25 -8.05
N ILE A 162 -18.43 -4.03 -9.01
CA ILE A 162 -18.72 -5.47 -9.10
C ILE A 162 -18.26 -6.20 -7.84
N VAL A 163 -17.02 -5.97 -7.41
CA VAL A 163 -16.45 -6.58 -6.19
C VAL A 163 -17.29 -6.18 -4.98
N HIS A 164 -17.61 -4.89 -4.85
CA HIS A 164 -18.43 -4.38 -3.76
C HIS A 164 -19.81 -5.05 -3.72
N ASP A 165 -20.53 -5.08 -4.84
CA ASP A 165 -21.88 -5.64 -4.90
C ASP A 165 -21.89 -7.14 -4.61
N VAL A 166 -20.89 -7.88 -5.09
CA VAL A 166 -20.73 -9.30 -4.77
C VAL A 166 -20.43 -9.51 -3.29
N LEU A 167 -19.58 -8.70 -2.67
CA LEU A 167 -19.28 -8.79 -1.24
C LEU A 167 -20.52 -8.44 -0.39
N VAL A 168 -21.26 -7.39 -0.74
CA VAL A 168 -22.50 -7.05 -0.04
C VAL A 168 -23.53 -8.18 -0.14
N ASP A 169 -23.73 -8.75 -1.33
CA ASP A 169 -24.68 -9.84 -1.54
C ASP A 169 -24.25 -11.15 -0.85
N GLN A 170 -22.99 -11.55 -1.01
CA GLN A 170 -22.49 -12.86 -0.57
C GLN A 170 -21.95 -12.88 0.87
N VAL A 171 -21.48 -11.76 1.40
CA VAL A 171 -20.81 -11.70 2.71
C VAL A 171 -21.67 -10.96 3.71
N GLU A 172 -22.03 -9.69 3.45
CA GLU A 172 -22.80 -8.90 4.40
C GLU A 172 -24.24 -9.37 4.55
N ARG A 173 -24.93 -9.61 3.44
CA ARG A 173 -26.35 -9.99 3.43
C ARG A 173 -26.56 -11.49 3.58
N SER A 174 -25.48 -12.27 3.72
CA SER A 174 -25.57 -13.72 3.82
C SER A 174 -26.27 -14.15 5.10
N ARG A 175 -27.54 -14.52 4.97
CA ARG A 175 -28.30 -15.26 5.97
C ARG A 175 -27.87 -16.72 6.09
N ALA A 176 -27.01 -17.23 5.21
CA ALA A 176 -26.72 -18.66 5.12
C ALA A 176 -25.87 -19.24 6.26
N LEU A 177 -25.30 -18.39 7.12
CA LEU A 177 -24.64 -18.85 8.35
C LEU A 177 -25.62 -18.95 9.52
N VAL A 178 -26.83 -18.37 9.39
CA VAL A 178 -27.91 -18.45 10.39
C VAL A 178 -28.46 -19.88 10.56
N PRO A 179 -28.54 -20.74 9.54
CA PRO A 179 -28.84 -22.16 9.76
C PRO A 179 -27.73 -22.94 10.48
N LEU A 180 -26.48 -22.45 10.46
CA LEU A 180 -25.30 -23.13 11.01
C LEU A 180 -25.00 -22.72 12.45
N LEU A 181 -25.86 -21.91 13.08
CA LEU A 181 -25.77 -21.51 14.49
C LEU A 181 -25.74 -22.71 15.46
N ASN A 182 -26.20 -23.89 15.01
CA ASN A 182 -26.20 -25.14 15.77
C ASN A 182 -25.18 -26.17 15.26
N GLY A 183 -24.34 -25.81 14.29
CA GLY A 183 -23.34 -26.72 13.71
C GLY A 183 -22.09 -26.85 14.57
N ASN A 184 -21.36 -27.96 14.44
CA ASN A 184 -20.05 -28.10 15.08
C ASN A 184 -18.98 -27.24 14.37
N THR A 185 -17.81 -27.09 14.99
CA THR A 185 -16.69 -26.28 14.47
C THR A 185 -16.33 -26.64 13.02
N ALA A 186 -16.31 -27.93 12.68
CA ALA A 186 -15.96 -28.39 11.33
C ALA A 186 -17.01 -27.93 10.29
N GLN A 187 -18.30 -27.97 10.64
CA GLN A 187 -19.38 -27.49 9.77
C GLN A 187 -19.30 -25.97 9.56
N LEU A 188 -18.98 -25.20 10.61
CA LEU A 188 -18.77 -23.76 10.50
C LEU A 188 -17.58 -23.42 9.59
N GLN A 189 -16.44 -24.08 9.80
CA GLN A 189 -15.25 -23.93 8.97
C GLN A 189 -15.53 -24.26 7.50
N ALA A 190 -16.19 -25.39 7.24
CA ALA A 190 -16.56 -25.79 5.88
C ALA A 190 -17.49 -24.79 5.21
N ALA A 191 -18.45 -24.22 5.94
CA ALA A 191 -19.37 -23.23 5.41
C ALA A 191 -18.69 -21.89 5.08
N ILE A 192 -17.76 -21.44 5.92
CA ILE A 192 -16.96 -20.23 5.65
C ILE A 192 -16.09 -20.45 4.41
N ALA A 193 -15.42 -21.60 4.29
CA ALA A 193 -14.62 -21.93 3.11
C ALA A 193 -15.47 -22.02 1.82
N ALA A 194 -16.63 -22.68 1.90
CA ALA A 194 -17.56 -22.77 0.78
C ALA A 194 -18.07 -21.40 0.35
N ARG A 195 -18.36 -20.51 1.31
CA ARG A 195 -18.80 -19.14 1.03
C ARG A 195 -17.69 -18.30 0.40
N ALA A 196 -16.47 -18.36 0.92
CA ALA A 196 -15.32 -17.68 0.33
C ALA A 196 -15.12 -18.13 -1.12
N THR A 197 -15.20 -19.43 -1.38
CA THR A 197 -15.14 -20.02 -2.73
C THR A 197 -16.25 -19.49 -3.64
N GLN A 198 -17.50 -19.46 -3.18
CA GLN A 198 -18.62 -18.94 -3.96
C GLN A 198 -18.47 -17.44 -4.26
N THR A 199 -18.01 -16.67 -3.27
CA THR A 199 -17.73 -15.23 -3.41
C THR A 199 -16.68 -14.99 -4.47
N ALA A 200 -15.57 -15.75 -4.42
CA ALA A 200 -14.51 -15.71 -5.42
C ALA A 200 -15.04 -15.96 -6.83
N ARG A 201 -15.80 -17.04 -7.01
CA ARG A 201 -16.41 -17.40 -8.31
C ARG A 201 -17.34 -16.31 -8.81
N ARG A 202 -18.13 -15.69 -7.93
CA ARG A 202 -19.03 -14.59 -8.30
C ARG A 202 -18.28 -13.32 -8.70
N ILE A 203 -17.24 -12.96 -7.96
CA ILE A 203 -16.33 -11.86 -8.33
C ILE A 203 -15.79 -12.12 -9.73
N VAL A 204 -15.19 -13.30 -9.95
CA VAL A 204 -14.64 -13.72 -11.23
C VAL A 204 -15.68 -13.68 -12.35
N SER A 205 -16.87 -14.23 -12.14
CA SER A 205 -17.95 -14.20 -13.15
C SER A 205 -18.52 -12.82 -13.43
N GLY A 206 -18.42 -11.90 -12.47
CA GLY A 206 -18.86 -10.52 -12.63
C GLY A 206 -17.92 -9.72 -13.53
N PHE A 207 -16.66 -10.14 -13.67
CA PHE A 207 -15.73 -9.59 -14.64
C PHE A 207 -16.11 -10.05 -16.05
N ASP A 208 -16.95 -9.28 -16.72
CA ASP A 208 -17.16 -9.39 -18.16
C ASP A 208 -15.90 -8.89 -18.88
N VAL A 209 -14.96 -9.79 -19.12
CA VAL A 209 -13.66 -9.44 -19.70
C VAL A 209 -13.80 -8.97 -21.14
N ALA A 210 -14.77 -9.47 -21.90
CA ALA A 210 -15.04 -8.97 -23.25
C ALA A 210 -15.44 -7.49 -23.20
N ARG A 211 -16.25 -7.11 -22.22
CA ARG A 211 -16.62 -5.71 -22.00
C ARG A 211 -15.45 -4.86 -21.49
N LEU A 212 -14.60 -5.40 -20.62
CA LEU A 212 -13.38 -4.71 -20.17
C LEU A 212 -12.45 -4.42 -21.36
N LEU A 213 -12.17 -5.44 -22.18
CA LEU A 213 -11.35 -5.31 -23.38
C LEU A 213 -11.97 -4.33 -24.38
N PHE A 214 -13.28 -4.37 -24.57
CA PHE A 214 -13.99 -3.41 -25.42
C PHE A 214 -13.83 -1.97 -24.93
N GLN A 215 -13.95 -1.72 -23.62
CA GLN A 215 -13.76 -0.39 -23.04
C GLN A 215 -12.34 0.11 -23.20
N LEU A 216 -11.34 -0.74 -22.94
CA LEU A 216 -9.93 -0.39 -23.20
C LEU A 216 -9.72 -0.07 -24.68
N THR A 217 -10.29 -0.88 -25.58
CA THR A 217 -10.18 -0.70 -27.04
C THR A 217 -10.79 0.61 -27.50
N VAL A 218 -12.02 0.94 -27.10
CA VAL A 218 -12.71 2.17 -27.52
C VAL A 218 -12.09 3.41 -26.87
N GLY A 219 -11.60 3.30 -25.63
CA GLY A 219 -10.97 4.41 -24.91
C GLY A 219 -9.53 4.70 -25.35
N SER A 220 -8.86 3.72 -25.97
CA SER A 220 -7.52 3.92 -26.54
C SER A 220 -7.63 4.37 -27.99
N THR A 221 -6.84 5.36 -28.40
CA THR A 221 -6.69 5.73 -29.81
C THR A 221 -5.81 4.70 -30.54
N PHE A 222 -6.34 3.48 -30.74
CA PHE A 222 -5.82 2.38 -31.59
C PHE A 222 -4.77 1.42 -31.03
N ASN A 223 -4.25 1.60 -29.80
CA ASN A 223 -3.39 0.60 -29.17
C ASN A 223 -3.76 0.41 -27.69
N PRO A 224 -4.80 -0.37 -27.38
CA PRO A 224 -5.25 -0.56 -26.01
C PRO A 224 -4.29 -1.45 -25.24
N ASP A 225 -4.21 -1.18 -23.94
CA ASP A 225 -3.56 -2.06 -22.98
C ASP A 225 -4.24 -3.41 -23.03
N GLN A 226 -3.43 -4.47 -22.99
CA GLN A 226 -3.95 -5.82 -23.09
C GLN A 226 -4.05 -6.42 -21.69
N VAL A 227 -5.22 -6.94 -21.34
CA VAL A 227 -5.38 -7.72 -20.11
C VAL A 227 -4.64 -9.04 -20.30
N THR A 228 -3.63 -9.28 -19.47
CA THR A 228 -2.82 -10.49 -19.48
C THR A 228 -3.23 -11.47 -18.38
N GLY A 229 -4.03 -11.04 -17.41
CA GLY A 229 -4.66 -11.96 -16.47
C GLY A 229 -5.37 -11.26 -15.32
N VAL A 230 -6.22 -12.00 -14.63
CA VAL A 230 -6.87 -11.57 -13.38
C VAL A 230 -6.60 -12.61 -12.31
N HIS A 231 -6.17 -12.14 -11.14
CA HIS A 231 -5.99 -12.96 -9.96
C HIS A 231 -6.90 -12.45 -8.85
N VAL A 232 -7.68 -13.33 -8.23
CA VAL A 232 -8.53 -12.98 -7.08
C VAL A 232 -8.00 -13.71 -5.85
N LEU A 233 -7.53 -12.94 -4.88
CA LEU A 233 -7.07 -13.40 -3.59
C LEU A 233 -8.21 -13.23 -2.57
N LEU A 234 -8.54 -14.29 -1.83
CA LEU A 234 -9.44 -14.19 -0.66
C LEU A 234 -8.80 -14.82 0.57
N MET A 235 -8.96 -14.15 1.71
CA MET A 235 -8.38 -14.53 2.99
C MET A 235 -9.44 -14.35 4.09
N PRO A 236 -10.22 -15.39 4.43
CA PRO A 236 -11.09 -15.34 5.59
C PRO A 236 -10.23 -15.26 6.86
N THR A 237 -10.53 -14.32 7.76
CA THR A 237 -9.76 -14.07 9.00
C THR A 237 -10.06 -15.09 10.10
N ALA A 238 -10.17 -16.35 9.70
CA ALA A 238 -10.45 -17.47 10.59
C ALA A 238 -9.33 -18.49 10.52
N THR A 239 -8.87 -18.96 11.68
CA THR A 239 -7.85 -20.01 11.78
C THR A 239 -8.46 -21.39 11.53
N GLY A 240 -7.59 -22.36 11.20
CA GLY A 240 -7.98 -23.75 10.98
C GLY A 240 -8.71 -24.03 9.67
N LEU A 241 -8.90 -23.04 8.80
CA LEU A 241 -9.41 -23.24 7.45
C LEU A 241 -8.33 -23.88 6.56
N ALA A 242 -8.72 -24.82 5.69
CA ALA A 242 -7.85 -25.30 4.64
C ALA A 242 -7.62 -24.19 3.58
N THR A 243 -6.48 -24.22 2.90
CA THR A 243 -6.24 -23.47 1.65
C THR A 243 -6.79 -24.31 0.49
N THR A 244 -7.37 -23.70 -0.54
CA THR A 244 -7.67 -24.38 -1.81
C THR A 244 -7.60 -23.37 -2.95
N ASP A 245 -7.30 -23.88 -4.13
CA ASP A 245 -7.22 -23.09 -5.33
C ASP A 245 -8.50 -23.26 -6.16
N VAL A 246 -9.02 -22.17 -6.67
CA VAL A 246 -10.21 -22.13 -7.53
C VAL A 246 -9.80 -21.54 -8.87
N SER A 247 -9.31 -22.39 -9.77
CA SER A 247 -9.07 -21.96 -11.15
C SER A 247 -10.38 -21.95 -11.93
N GLN A 248 -10.72 -20.83 -12.56
CA GLN A 248 -11.89 -20.72 -13.42
C GLN A 248 -11.49 -20.06 -14.74
N GLN A 249 -11.64 -20.78 -15.84
CA GLN A 249 -11.47 -20.18 -17.15
C GLN A 249 -12.69 -19.28 -17.44
N LEU A 250 -12.46 -17.99 -17.69
CA LEU A 250 -13.51 -17.10 -18.16
C LEU A 250 -13.68 -17.26 -19.68
N SER A 251 -14.92 -17.41 -20.11
CA SER A 251 -15.31 -17.33 -21.51
C SER A 251 -15.01 -15.92 -22.05
N GLY A 252 -14.37 -15.83 -23.22
CA GLY A 252 -14.11 -14.56 -23.90
C GLY A 252 -12.70 -13.97 -23.74
N LEU A 253 -11.85 -14.56 -22.89
CA LEU A 253 -10.41 -14.28 -22.93
C LEU A 253 -9.74 -15.15 -24.00
N PRO A 254 -8.94 -14.58 -24.94
CA PRO A 254 -8.07 -15.36 -25.78
C PRO A 254 -7.01 -16.05 -24.89
N ALA A 255 -7.29 -17.31 -24.55
CA ALA A 255 -6.44 -18.26 -23.83
C ALA A 255 -5.74 -17.68 -22.57
N GLY A 256 -6.52 -17.44 -21.52
CA GLY A 256 -5.99 -17.08 -20.21
C GLY A 256 -6.95 -17.44 -19.08
N PRO A 257 -6.58 -18.31 -18.11
CA PRO A 257 -7.45 -18.61 -16.97
C PRO A 257 -7.50 -17.41 -16.02
N VAL A 258 -8.69 -17.07 -15.51
CA VAL A 258 -8.79 -16.28 -14.29
C VAL A 258 -8.55 -17.22 -13.12
N THR A 259 -7.57 -16.88 -12.29
CA THR A 259 -7.23 -17.73 -11.16
C THR A 259 -7.78 -17.05 -9.91
N ALA A 260 -8.70 -17.71 -9.22
CA ALA A 260 -9.03 -17.33 -7.85
C ALA A 260 -8.26 -18.26 -6.90
N ARG A 261 -7.62 -17.68 -5.89
CA ARG A 261 -6.96 -18.43 -4.83
C ARG A 261 -7.51 -18.00 -3.51
N PHE A 262 -7.68 -18.97 -2.62
CA PHE A 262 -8.03 -18.66 -1.25
C PHE A 262 -6.99 -19.20 -0.30
N TYR A 263 -6.68 -18.38 0.69
CA TYR A 263 -5.78 -18.75 1.76
C TYR A 263 -6.57 -18.65 3.05
N SER A 264 -6.41 -19.64 3.91
CA SER A 264 -6.59 -19.36 5.32
C SER A 264 -5.53 -18.35 5.74
N VAL A 265 -5.87 -17.39 6.60
CA VAL A 265 -4.88 -16.40 7.06
C VAL A 265 -3.61 -17.14 7.50
N PRO A 266 -2.48 -16.93 6.80
CA PRO A 266 -1.31 -17.75 7.04
C PRO A 266 -0.77 -17.43 8.43
N PRO A 267 -0.32 -18.44 9.20
CA PRO A 267 0.29 -18.20 10.50
C PRO A 267 1.67 -17.52 10.43
N GLY A 268 2.15 -17.13 9.24
CA GLY A 268 3.45 -16.49 9.04
C GLY A 268 3.67 -15.98 7.60
N ASP A 269 4.94 -15.76 7.25
CA ASP A 269 5.40 -15.29 5.94
C ASP A 269 5.26 -16.39 4.87
N ARG A 270 4.48 -16.12 3.84
CA ARG A 270 4.21 -17.03 2.73
C ARG A 270 4.61 -16.39 1.41
N ARG A 271 5.49 -17.06 0.67
CA ARG A 271 5.94 -16.61 -0.65
C ARG A 271 5.50 -17.59 -1.73
N GLU A 272 4.92 -17.06 -2.80
CA GLU A 272 4.37 -17.83 -3.90
C GLU A 272 4.75 -17.27 -5.27
N THR A 273 4.59 -18.09 -6.31
CA THR A 273 4.67 -17.64 -7.69
C THR A 273 3.29 -17.78 -8.35
N TRP A 274 2.75 -16.66 -8.81
CA TRP A 274 1.50 -16.58 -9.54
C TRP A 274 1.77 -16.46 -11.03
N THR A 275 0.91 -17.06 -11.84
CA THR A 275 1.00 -16.97 -13.30
C THR A 275 -0.17 -16.15 -13.82
N PHE A 276 0.14 -15.10 -14.60
CA PHE A 276 -0.81 -14.35 -15.39
C PHE A 276 -0.56 -14.73 -16.85
N ALA A 277 -1.60 -15.16 -17.56
CA ALA A 277 -1.48 -15.54 -18.96
C ALA A 277 -2.74 -15.13 -19.72
N GLY A 278 -2.57 -14.53 -20.89
CA GLY A 278 -3.66 -14.00 -21.71
C GLY A 278 -3.13 -13.13 -22.84
N SER A 279 -3.89 -13.03 -23.94
CA SER A 279 -3.56 -12.15 -25.07
C SER A 279 -2.17 -12.41 -25.68
N GLY A 280 -1.66 -13.64 -25.58
CA GLY A 280 -0.33 -14.03 -26.08
C GLY A 280 0.84 -13.76 -25.13
N ALA A 281 0.61 -13.11 -23.99
CA ALA A 281 1.62 -12.89 -22.96
C ALA A 281 1.50 -13.90 -21.82
N ARG A 282 2.62 -14.16 -21.12
CA ARG A 282 2.66 -14.93 -19.87
C ARG A 282 3.68 -14.33 -18.91
N TYR A 283 3.22 -13.96 -17.72
CA TYR A 283 4.03 -13.41 -16.66
C TYR A 283 4.03 -14.32 -15.44
N GLN A 284 5.19 -14.45 -14.79
CA GLN A 284 5.31 -15.05 -13.47
C GLN A 284 5.61 -13.96 -12.45
N VAL A 285 4.75 -13.85 -11.45
CA VAL A 285 4.86 -12.86 -10.39
C VAL A 285 5.15 -13.56 -9.08
N VAL A 286 6.22 -13.14 -8.42
CA VAL A 286 6.49 -13.59 -7.05
C VAL A 286 5.69 -12.71 -6.11
N ALA A 287 4.78 -13.30 -5.36
CA ALA A 287 3.95 -12.64 -4.37
C ALA A 287 4.32 -13.12 -2.96
N ARG A 288 4.29 -12.22 -2.00
CA ARG A 288 4.54 -12.49 -0.58
C ARG A 288 3.34 -12.02 0.22
N ILE A 289 2.79 -12.90 1.04
CA ILE A 289 1.76 -12.60 2.01
C ILE A 289 2.39 -12.79 3.37
N ASP A 290 2.54 -11.72 4.12
CA ASP A 290 3.06 -11.78 5.46
C ASP A 290 2.02 -11.28 6.46
N ARG A 291 1.94 -12.02 7.56
CA ARG A 291 1.24 -11.60 8.76
C ARG A 291 2.28 -10.95 9.63
N ASP A 292 2.25 -9.63 9.72
CA ASP A 292 3.08 -8.94 10.68
C ASP A 292 2.38 -9.11 12.04
N ASN A 293 2.82 -10.13 12.78
CA ASN A 293 2.43 -10.33 14.18
C ASN A 293 2.92 -9.17 15.06
N ASN A 294 3.74 -8.24 14.53
CA ASN A 294 3.87 -6.95 15.15
C ASN A 294 2.59 -6.16 14.88
N THR A 295 1.89 -5.87 15.96
CA THR A 295 1.23 -4.62 16.36
C THR A 295 1.57 -3.28 15.64
N GLY A 296 2.23 -3.24 14.48
CA GLY A 296 2.35 -2.04 13.64
C GLY A 296 3.28 -0.98 14.22
N LEU A 297 4.31 -1.41 14.93
CA LEU A 297 5.25 -0.54 15.61
C LEU A 297 6.62 -0.73 15.01
N THR A 298 6.73 -0.37 13.73
CA THR A 298 8.00 -0.41 13.01
C THR A 298 9.00 0.45 13.79
N ARG A 299 9.91 -0.20 14.53
CA ARG A 299 10.82 0.50 15.43
C ARG A 299 11.76 1.36 14.61
N ALA A 300 11.53 2.66 14.62
CA ALA A 300 12.26 3.67 13.90
C ALA A 300 13.62 3.98 14.54
N GLU A 301 14.38 2.99 15.01
CA GLU A 301 15.61 3.25 15.79
C GLU A 301 16.66 4.05 15.02
N ARG A 302 16.62 4.00 13.68
CA ARG A 302 17.52 4.73 12.79
C ARG A 302 16.81 5.27 11.57
N LEU A 303 16.99 6.56 11.29
CA LEU A 303 16.60 7.20 10.04
C LEU A 303 17.83 7.70 9.31
N GLN A 304 18.01 7.30 8.05
CA GLN A 304 19.06 7.85 7.21
C GLN A 304 18.50 9.04 6.42
N VAL A 305 19.09 10.21 6.60
CA VAL A 305 18.73 11.42 5.86
C VAL A 305 19.81 11.67 4.81
N ARG A 306 19.39 11.96 3.59
CA ARG A 306 20.27 12.37 2.49
C ARG A 306 19.75 13.65 1.88
N VAL A 307 20.64 14.58 1.57
CA VAL A 307 20.33 15.82 0.86
C VAL A 307 21.28 15.98 -0.32
N ARG A 308 20.81 16.65 -1.37
CA ARG A 308 21.64 17.11 -2.48
C ARG A 308 21.68 18.64 -2.44
N THR A 309 22.86 19.22 -2.40
CA THR A 309 23.04 20.67 -2.59
C THR A 309 22.76 21.03 -4.05
N GLY A 310 22.27 22.24 -4.28
CA GLY A 310 22.15 22.80 -5.62
C GLY A 310 23.45 23.45 -6.09
N GLU A 311 23.32 24.45 -6.96
CA GLU A 311 24.45 25.15 -7.59
C GLU A 311 25.29 26.02 -6.64
N ASP A 312 24.83 26.25 -5.40
CA ASP A 312 25.45 27.16 -4.43
C ASP A 312 26.10 26.36 -3.29
N ASP A 313 27.33 26.72 -2.92
CA ASP A 313 28.06 26.11 -1.81
C ASP A 313 27.64 26.72 -0.47
N LEU A 314 27.68 25.94 0.61
CA LEU A 314 27.54 26.52 1.95
C LEU A 314 28.85 27.15 2.36
N ARG A 315 28.80 28.41 2.77
CA ARG A 315 30.00 29.11 3.23
C ARG A 315 30.50 28.53 4.55
N ARG A 316 31.81 28.69 4.77
CA ARG A 316 32.48 28.23 5.99
C ARG A 316 31.79 28.83 7.23
N GLY A 317 31.36 27.95 8.14
CA GLY A 317 30.64 28.30 9.37
C GLY A 317 29.15 27.94 9.31
N SER A 318 28.54 27.98 8.13
CA SER A 318 27.16 27.58 7.96
C SER A 318 26.96 26.09 8.28
N ARG A 319 25.82 25.74 8.89
CA ARG A 319 25.47 24.35 9.26
C ARG A 319 24.06 23.99 8.83
N VAL A 320 23.88 22.73 8.47
CA VAL A 320 22.57 22.13 8.17
C VAL A 320 22.35 20.94 9.10
N THR A 321 21.23 20.95 9.83
CA THR A 321 20.81 19.84 10.69
C THR A 321 19.48 19.28 10.23
N ALA A 322 19.32 17.96 10.35
CA ALA A 322 18.01 17.31 10.29
C ALA A 322 17.53 17.06 11.71
N GLU A 323 16.26 17.35 11.98
CA GLU A 323 15.64 17.21 13.29
C GLU A 323 14.36 16.39 13.17
N VAL A 324 14.14 15.51 14.14
CA VAL A 324 12.93 14.70 14.29
C VAL A 324 12.35 15.04 15.65
N GLN A 325 11.13 15.58 15.65
CA GLN A 325 10.36 15.75 16.88
C GLN A 325 9.42 14.57 17.03
N LEU A 326 9.48 13.90 18.17
CA LEU A 326 8.56 12.84 18.55
C LEU A 326 7.30 13.43 19.18
N ARG A 327 6.18 12.71 19.14
CA ARG A 327 4.89 13.11 19.71
C ARG A 327 4.94 13.32 21.22
N ASN A 328 5.88 12.67 21.90
CA ASN A 328 6.17 12.91 23.33
C ASN A 328 6.96 14.21 23.59
N GLY A 329 7.20 15.03 22.56
CA GLY A 329 7.91 16.31 22.63
C GLY A 329 9.42 16.20 22.48
N ARG A 330 10.02 15.01 22.53
CA ARG A 330 11.47 14.83 22.41
C ARG A 330 11.96 15.21 21.01
N LEU A 331 13.01 16.02 20.95
CA LEU A 331 13.70 16.40 19.71
C LEU A 331 15.00 15.60 19.58
N VAL A 332 15.25 15.05 18.41
CA VAL A 332 16.50 14.37 18.05
C VAL A 332 17.07 15.04 16.80
N SER A 333 18.33 15.43 16.81
CA SER A 333 18.96 16.16 15.71
C SER A 333 20.27 15.51 15.27
N VAL A 334 20.55 15.53 13.97
CA VAL A 334 21.86 15.15 13.41
C VAL A 334 22.37 16.24 12.47
N PRO A 335 23.67 16.60 12.50
CA PRO A 335 24.25 17.41 11.44
C PRO A 335 24.26 16.62 10.14
N LEU A 336 23.78 17.23 9.06
CA LEU A 336 23.86 16.64 7.72
C LEU A 336 25.21 16.90 7.06
N MET A 337 25.94 17.88 7.56
CA MET A 337 27.23 18.32 7.02
C MET A 337 28.18 18.57 8.19
N ALA A 338 29.14 17.66 8.39
CA ALA A 338 30.08 17.69 9.51
C ALA A 338 31.28 18.61 9.21
N GLY A 339 31.03 19.92 9.02
CA GLY A 339 32.09 20.93 8.87
C GLY A 339 32.84 20.94 7.54
N ALA A 340 32.52 20.06 6.60
CA ALA A 340 32.98 20.15 5.22
C ALA A 340 32.18 21.24 4.48
N VAL A 341 32.87 22.17 3.82
CA VAL A 341 32.27 23.08 2.84
C VAL A 341 31.71 22.20 1.73
N PRO A 342 30.37 22.10 1.59
CA PRO A 342 29.76 21.24 0.61
C PRO A 342 29.96 21.88 -0.76
N ASN A 343 30.62 21.14 -1.64
CA ASN A 343 30.77 21.54 -3.03
C ASN A 343 29.39 21.62 -3.69
N ARG A 344 29.30 22.42 -4.75
CA ARG A 344 28.16 22.46 -5.67
C ARG A 344 27.74 21.02 -6.09
N ASP A 345 26.44 20.78 -6.14
CA ASP A 345 25.82 19.52 -6.59
C ASP A 345 26.22 18.26 -5.79
N ALA A 346 26.75 18.44 -4.57
CA ALA A 346 27.21 17.38 -3.71
C ALA A 346 26.07 16.69 -2.93
N ARG A 347 26.32 15.42 -2.56
CA ARG A 347 25.41 14.63 -1.73
C ARG A 347 25.94 14.56 -0.31
N HIS A 348 25.09 14.90 0.64
CA HIS A 348 25.38 14.86 2.07
C HIS A 348 24.32 14.05 2.80
N GLY A 349 24.63 13.61 4.02
CA GLY A 349 23.68 12.83 4.78
C GLY A 349 24.17 12.50 6.19
N GLY A 350 23.22 12.11 7.01
CA GLY A 350 23.45 11.73 8.40
C GLY A 350 22.51 10.61 8.84
N MET A 351 22.84 9.97 9.94
CA MET A 351 21.99 8.96 10.58
C MET A 351 21.41 9.55 11.87
N ILE A 352 20.08 9.66 11.93
CA ILE A 352 19.37 10.01 13.16
C ILE A 352 19.13 8.72 13.93
N THR A 353 19.78 8.58 15.08
CA THR A 353 19.50 7.49 16.02
C THR A 353 18.36 7.93 16.94
N LEU A 354 17.20 7.29 16.82
CA LEU A 354 16.05 7.54 17.68
C LEU A 354 16.15 6.68 18.95
N PRO A 355 15.46 7.07 20.04
CA PRO A 355 15.41 6.27 21.26
C PRO A 355 14.97 4.83 20.99
N ALA A 356 15.53 3.87 21.73
CA ALA A 356 15.15 2.48 21.60
C ALA A 356 13.63 2.30 21.75
N GLY A 357 13.03 1.51 20.88
CA GLY A 357 11.58 1.31 20.87
C GLY A 357 10.74 2.46 20.30
N THR A 358 11.36 3.55 19.81
CA THR A 358 10.64 4.60 19.05
C THR A 358 10.04 3.98 17.80
N ARG A 359 8.81 4.36 17.48
CA ARG A 359 8.02 3.88 16.36
C ARG A 359 7.93 4.95 15.27
N LEU A 360 7.60 4.58 14.04
CA LEU A 360 7.41 5.59 12.98
C LEU A 360 6.23 6.53 13.26
N ASP A 361 5.16 6.03 13.85
CA ASP A 361 3.98 6.82 14.26
C ASP A 361 4.27 7.74 15.46
N ASP A 362 5.30 7.44 16.26
CA ASP A 362 5.80 8.34 17.31
C ASP A 362 6.43 9.61 16.73
N ILE A 363 6.77 9.65 15.44
CA ILE A 363 7.33 10.85 14.82
C ILE A 363 6.22 11.88 14.58
N ALA A 364 6.35 13.07 15.16
CA ALA A 364 5.40 14.15 14.97
C ALA A 364 5.77 15.03 13.77
N THR A 365 7.04 15.39 13.64
CA THR A 365 7.53 16.28 12.57
C THR A 365 8.98 15.98 12.23
N PHE A 366 9.35 16.25 10.97
CA PHE A 366 10.73 16.28 10.52
C PHE A 366 11.10 17.68 10.02
N ARG A 367 12.28 18.16 10.37
CA ARG A 367 12.75 19.51 10.02
C ARG A 367 14.15 19.45 9.45
N ILE A 368 14.41 20.37 8.54
CA ILE A 368 15.76 20.75 8.12
C ILE A 368 15.99 22.16 8.60
N ARG A 369 17.02 22.35 9.41
CA ARG A 369 17.41 23.65 9.92
C ARG A 369 18.76 24.03 9.33
N PHE A 370 18.75 25.13 8.60
CA PHE A 370 19.92 25.83 8.15
C PHE A 370 20.27 26.92 9.16
N HIS A 371 21.54 27.05 9.47
CA HIS A 371 22.04 28.19 10.24
C HIS A 371 23.15 28.81 9.41
N ALA A 372 22.89 30.02 8.92
CA ALA A 372 23.92 30.86 8.31
C ALA A 372 24.78 31.42 9.45
N ASP A 373 26.05 31.05 9.50
CA ASP A 373 26.99 31.85 10.27
C ASP A 373 27.27 33.12 9.47
N GLY A 374 27.27 34.26 10.18
CA GLY A 374 27.44 35.57 9.57
C GLY A 374 28.72 35.60 8.75
N GLY A 375 28.59 35.87 7.44
CA GLY A 375 29.72 36.39 6.68
C GLY A 375 30.22 37.65 7.38
N GLY A 376 31.53 37.93 7.27
CA GLY A 376 32.07 39.19 7.79
C GLY A 376 31.29 40.40 7.27
N PHE A 377 31.47 41.57 7.88
CA PHE A 377 30.73 42.80 7.60
C PHE A 377 30.56 43.17 6.10
N THR A 378 31.38 42.60 5.21
CA THR A 378 31.40 42.82 3.76
C THR A 378 30.75 41.69 2.93
N THR A 379 30.55 40.50 3.48
CA THR A 379 29.95 39.35 2.79
C THR A 379 28.58 39.09 3.41
N GLY A 380 27.53 39.58 2.74
CA GLY A 380 26.15 39.41 3.21
C GLY A 380 25.80 37.95 3.56
N PRO A 381 24.74 37.73 4.36
CA PRO A 381 24.43 36.45 4.95
C PRO A 381 24.31 35.33 3.93
N ASP A 382 24.76 34.14 4.34
CA ASP A 382 24.81 32.98 3.48
C ASP A 382 23.41 32.53 3.02
N LYS A 383 23.37 31.97 1.81
CA LYS A 383 22.18 31.37 1.23
C LYS A 383 22.54 29.96 0.82
N TRP A 384 21.61 29.04 1.00
CA TRP A 384 21.84 27.66 0.64
C TRP A 384 20.70 27.11 -0.18
N LYS A 385 21.05 26.53 -1.33
CA LYS A 385 20.12 25.86 -2.23
C LYS A 385 20.11 24.37 -1.96
N MET A 386 18.94 23.86 -1.60
CA MET A 386 18.72 22.42 -1.53
C MET A 386 17.94 21.98 -2.76
N ASP A 387 18.46 20.96 -3.44
CA ASP A 387 17.90 20.41 -4.68
C ASP A 387 17.02 19.21 -4.42
N ALA A 388 17.43 18.36 -3.47
CA ALA A 388 16.71 17.15 -3.12
C ALA A 388 16.93 16.77 -1.66
N ILE A 389 15.93 16.10 -1.09
CA ILE A 389 15.99 15.44 0.20
C ILE A 389 15.38 14.05 0.10
N GLN A 390 15.98 13.13 0.85
CA GLN A 390 15.50 11.77 1.02
C GLN A 390 15.62 11.37 2.48
N VAL A 391 14.54 10.86 3.07
CA VAL A 391 14.58 10.23 4.40
C VAL A 391 14.29 8.75 4.21
N LEU A 392 15.16 7.92 4.74
CA LEU A 392 15.16 6.48 4.60
C LEU A 392 15.02 5.81 5.97
N TYR A 393 14.27 4.72 6.02
CA TYR A 393 14.17 3.82 7.17
C TYR A 393 14.36 2.38 6.70
N GLY A 394 15.29 1.64 7.30
CA GLY A 394 15.59 0.27 6.86
C GLY A 394 16.04 0.14 5.40
N GLY A 395 16.44 1.25 4.76
CA GLY A 395 16.72 1.32 3.32
C GLY A 395 15.50 1.69 2.45
N GLU A 396 14.30 1.68 3.01
CA GLU A 396 13.06 2.10 2.36
C GLU A 396 12.88 3.62 2.43
N ARG A 397 12.23 4.21 1.42
CA ARG A 397 12.05 5.66 1.31
C ARG A 397 10.81 6.11 2.08
N LEU A 398 11.00 6.87 3.17
CA LEU A 398 9.91 7.50 3.92
C LEU A 398 9.49 8.85 3.33
N LEU A 399 10.47 9.63 2.87
CA LEU A 399 10.26 10.95 2.26
C LEU A 399 11.20 11.08 1.08
N MET A 400 10.69 11.62 -0.03
CA MET A 400 11.51 12.07 -1.14
C MET A 400 10.90 13.36 -1.70
N ALA A 401 11.71 14.40 -1.79
CA ALA A 401 11.36 15.61 -2.52
C ALA A 401 12.57 16.02 -3.35
N ALA A 402 12.33 16.38 -4.60
CA ALA A 402 13.35 16.89 -5.50
C ALA A 402 12.72 18.01 -6.33
N GLY A 403 13.46 19.09 -6.55
CA GLY A 403 13.02 20.11 -7.49
C GLY A 403 13.20 19.58 -8.92
N ALA A 404 12.16 19.72 -9.75
CA ALA A 404 12.10 19.17 -11.11
C ALA A 404 13.02 19.94 -12.09
N GLY A 405 14.33 19.85 -11.88
CA GLY A 405 15.33 20.67 -12.60
C GLY A 405 15.43 22.12 -12.09
N ARG A 406 14.87 22.39 -10.90
CA ARG A 406 14.96 23.66 -10.18
C ARG A 406 15.30 23.38 -8.72
N GLU A 407 15.65 24.42 -7.98
CA GLU A 407 15.84 24.39 -6.54
C GLU A 407 14.57 23.91 -5.81
N LEU A 408 14.71 22.94 -4.89
CA LEU A 408 13.62 22.51 -4.02
C LEU A 408 13.35 23.55 -2.94
N LYS A 409 14.41 24.10 -2.32
CA LYS A 409 14.29 25.13 -1.27
C LYS A 409 15.54 26.01 -1.16
N LEU A 410 15.29 27.32 -1.16
CA LEU A 410 16.25 28.36 -0.79
C LEU A 410 16.17 28.63 0.70
N PHE A 411 17.27 28.36 1.38
CA PHE A 411 17.49 28.77 2.75
C PHE A 411 18.23 30.09 2.77
N THR A 412 17.76 31.01 3.61
CA THR A 412 18.38 32.31 3.85
C THR A 412 18.44 32.53 5.36
N GLN A 413 19.20 33.50 5.85
CA GLN A 413 19.18 33.83 7.28
C GLN A 413 17.76 34.09 7.82
N ARG A 414 16.88 34.75 7.03
CA ARG A 414 15.48 35.02 7.39
C ARG A 414 14.56 33.80 7.25
N GLN A 415 14.98 32.79 6.50
CA GLN A 415 14.26 31.54 6.26
C GLN A 415 15.20 30.37 6.54
N SER A 416 15.68 30.34 7.77
CA SER A 416 16.71 29.43 8.25
C SER A 416 16.13 28.04 8.55
N THR A 417 14.82 27.92 8.71
CA THR A 417 14.18 26.63 9.01
C THR A 417 13.20 26.23 7.92
N TRP A 418 13.29 24.98 7.51
CA TRP A 418 12.30 24.33 6.66
C TRP A 418 11.70 23.14 7.42
N GLU A 419 10.43 23.25 7.74
CA GLU A 419 9.69 22.21 8.43
C GLU A 419 8.84 21.43 7.44
N VAL A 420 8.97 20.11 7.49
CA VAL A 420 8.09 19.18 6.79
C VAL A 420 7.40 18.34 7.86
N SER A 421 6.20 18.77 8.23
CA SER A 421 5.32 17.91 9.01
C SER A 421 4.82 16.81 8.06
N PHE A 422 5.30 15.59 8.24
CA PHE A 422 4.57 14.42 7.78
C PHE A 422 3.69 13.96 8.94
N GLU A 423 2.42 13.68 8.68
CA GLU A 423 1.66 12.84 9.60
C GLU A 423 2.01 11.41 9.24
N PRO A 424 2.78 10.67 10.06
CA PRO A 424 2.88 9.22 9.91
C PRO A 424 1.58 8.61 10.45
N ARG A 425 0.42 9.01 9.93
CA ARG A 425 -0.77 8.16 10.00
C ARG A 425 -0.51 7.10 8.98
N GLY A 426 -0.24 5.88 9.45
CA GLY A 426 0.28 4.78 8.66
C GLY A 426 -0.19 4.82 7.20
N ALA A 427 0.71 5.24 6.33
CA ALA A 427 0.54 5.16 4.90
C ALA A 427 1.95 5.16 4.35
N PRO A 428 2.44 4.06 3.76
CA PRO A 428 3.44 4.21 2.73
C PRO A 428 2.69 4.76 1.51
N HIS A 429 2.36 6.05 1.47
CA HIS A 429 1.82 6.67 0.27
C HIS A 429 2.54 8.00 0.04
N LEU A 430 3.35 8.00 -1.02
CA LEU A 430 3.72 9.18 -1.79
C LEU A 430 2.47 9.77 -2.43
N ALA A 431 1.66 10.50 -1.66
CA ALA A 431 1.38 11.85 -2.08
C ALA A 431 2.38 12.69 -1.30
N ILE A 432 3.09 13.60 -1.97
CA ILE A 432 3.80 14.68 -1.24
C ILE A 432 2.75 15.23 -0.27
N PRO A 433 2.85 15.03 1.06
CA PRO A 433 1.88 15.63 1.98
C PRO A 433 1.87 17.12 1.65
N PRO A 434 0.71 17.81 1.65
CA PRO A 434 0.68 19.24 1.36
C PRO A 434 1.73 19.89 2.26
N ILE A 435 2.84 20.30 1.65
CA ILE A 435 3.99 20.82 2.38
C ILE A 435 3.48 22.12 2.96
N ARG A 436 3.13 22.10 4.26
CA ARG A 436 2.65 23.31 4.92
C ARG A 436 3.86 24.16 5.22
N PHE A 437 4.07 25.14 4.36
CA PHE A 437 5.10 26.15 4.53
C PHE A 437 4.72 27.03 5.73
N LYS A 438 5.42 26.87 6.85
CA LYS A 438 5.40 27.86 7.92
C LYS A 438 6.75 28.57 7.93
N PRO A 439 6.82 29.87 7.55
CA PRO A 439 7.98 30.66 7.93
C PRO A 439 8.02 30.73 9.45
N SER A 440 9.12 30.30 10.07
CA SER A 440 9.33 30.51 11.50
C SER A 440 9.62 32.00 11.71
N HIS A 441 8.65 32.74 12.25
CA HIS A 441 8.91 34.07 12.81
C HIS A 441 9.71 33.89 14.12
N ALA A 442 11.03 33.83 13.99
CA ALA A 442 11.95 33.96 15.10
C ALA A 442 13.02 34.98 14.69
N ASP A 443 12.67 36.25 14.92
CA ASP A 443 13.52 37.39 15.29
C ASP A 443 12.75 38.68 14.98
N ALA A 444 11.70 38.90 15.76
CA ALA A 444 11.03 40.18 15.86
C ALA A 444 11.14 40.67 17.31
N LEU A 445 12.35 40.98 17.76
CA LEU A 445 12.55 41.85 18.92
C LEU A 445 13.75 42.78 18.72
N THR A 446 13.40 44.07 18.65
CA THR A 446 14.10 45.24 19.20
C THR A 446 15.51 45.57 18.70
N GLY A 447 15.55 46.49 17.74
CA GLY A 447 16.63 47.45 17.56
C GLY A 447 16.03 48.78 17.11
N GLY A 448 15.53 49.57 18.08
CA GLY A 448 15.22 50.97 17.85
C GLY A 448 16.51 51.74 17.52
N ARG A 449 16.35 52.74 16.66
CA ARG A 449 17.23 53.88 16.32
C ARG A 449 18.73 53.74 16.56
#